data_AF-A0A388Q9L2-F1
#
_entry.id   AF-A0A388Q9L2-F1
#
_cell.length_a   1.000
_cell.length_b   1.000
_cell.length_c   1.000
_cell.angle_alpha   90.00
_cell.angle_beta   90.00
_cell.angle_gamma   90.00
#
_symmetry.space_group_name_H-M   'P 1'
#
loop_
_entity.id
_entity.type
_entity.pdbx_description
1 polymer ?
#
loop_
_entity_poly.entity_id
_entity_poly.type
_entity_poly.pdbx_seq_one_letter_code
_entity_poly.pdbx_strand_id
1 'polypeptide(L)'
;MSTEARRPRRERTVRKVVSVSPAGLEGGQYRPLREADVLRIHQAALQVLERTGVEVMASECRTIFAAAGARVDASLNRVYLPAAMVEHALKVANHDVVLYSRDGRSDLHLRDKRVHLGTGGAAVHVLDLESGALRESHLRDLFDIGRMVDQLENIHFYLRPVVARDVPNDDLDLNTFYACAAATTKHIMGGCYYPQKVAEVFRLGALLAGSAEQFAARRSSPLTLATWSARCVLQWRRWRR
;
A
#
# COMPACT_ATOMS: atom_id res chain seq x y z
N MET A 1 7.76 31.41 50.98
CA MET A 1 7.40 30.22 50.19
C MET A 1 5.96 30.40 49.73
N SER A 2 5.76 30.83 48.47
CA SER A 2 4.44 31.06 47.89
C SER A 2 4.01 29.79 47.14
N THR A 3 2.93 29.17 47.57
CA THR A 3 2.34 27.99 46.93
C THR A 3 1.39 28.47 45.84
N GLU A 4 1.86 28.56 44.60
CA GLU A 4 0.97 28.79 43.45
C GLU A 4 0.07 27.56 43.25
N ALA A 5 -1.22 27.75 43.49
CA ALA A 5 -2.24 26.75 43.22
C ALA A 5 -2.33 26.48 41.71
N ARG A 6 -1.95 25.26 41.31
CA ARG A 6 -2.05 24.75 39.95
C ARG A 6 -3.52 24.77 39.50
N ARG A 7 -3.87 25.69 38.60
CA ARG A 7 -5.22 25.77 37.99
C ARG A 7 -5.61 24.40 37.39
N PRO A 8 -6.82 23.89 37.65
CA PRO A 8 -7.28 22.66 37.04
C PRO A 8 -7.36 22.84 35.51
N ARG A 9 -6.72 21.92 34.79
CA ARG A 9 -6.73 21.87 33.33
C ARG A 9 -8.18 21.58 32.90
N ARG A 10 -8.87 22.60 32.37
CA ARG A 10 -10.21 22.44 31.77
C ARG A 10 -10.15 21.27 30.79
N GLU A 11 -10.92 20.23 31.06
CA GLU A 11 -11.24 19.20 30.07
C GLU A 11 -11.94 19.90 28.91
N ARG A 12 -11.16 20.15 27.86
CA ARG A 12 -11.69 20.70 26.63
C ARG A 12 -12.45 19.57 25.96
N THR A 13 -13.77 19.57 26.08
CA THR A 13 -14.63 18.66 25.33
C THR A 13 -14.36 18.92 23.86
N VAL A 14 -13.55 18.06 23.23
CA VAL A 14 -13.25 18.16 21.81
C VAL A 14 -14.56 17.82 21.10
N ARG A 15 -15.22 18.84 20.53
CA ARG A 15 -16.35 18.60 19.62
C ARG A 15 -15.87 17.61 18.58
N LYS A 16 -16.59 16.49 18.44
CA LYS A 16 -16.37 15.52 17.36
C LYS A 16 -16.56 16.29 16.06
N VAL A 17 -15.47 16.58 15.37
CA VAL A 17 -15.51 17.24 14.07
C VAL A 17 -16.21 16.25 13.15
N VAL A 18 -17.18 16.71 12.37
CA VAL A 18 -17.75 15.88 11.32
C VAL A 18 -16.76 15.92 10.18
N SER A 19 -16.14 14.77 9.87
CA SER A 19 -15.23 14.69 8.73
C SER A 19 -15.93 15.16 7.46
N VAL A 20 -15.34 16.15 6.80
CA VAL A 20 -15.79 16.65 5.49
C VAL A 20 -15.54 15.64 4.37
N SER A 21 -14.70 14.63 4.62
CA SER A 21 -14.37 13.56 3.69
C SER A 21 -14.27 12.24 4.46
N PRO A 22 -15.40 11.60 4.82
CA PRO A 22 -15.36 10.30 5.47
C PRO A 22 -14.84 9.20 4.53
N ALA A 23 -14.41 8.09 5.11
CA ALA A 23 -13.97 6.92 4.35
C ALA A 23 -15.10 6.35 3.49
N GLY A 24 -14.79 6.04 2.23
CA GLY A 24 -15.70 5.36 1.32
C GLY A 24 -16.84 6.23 0.80
N LEU A 25 -16.62 7.54 0.69
CA LEU A 25 -17.49 8.44 -0.07
C LEU A 25 -17.74 7.88 -1.47
N GLU A 26 -18.99 7.98 -1.94
CA GLU A 26 -19.32 7.56 -3.29
C GLU A 26 -18.75 8.54 -4.30
N GLY A 27 -17.81 8.05 -5.11
CA GLY A 27 -17.24 8.79 -6.21
C GLY A 27 -18.08 8.73 -7.48
N GLY A 28 -17.62 9.45 -8.49
CA GLY A 28 -18.08 9.33 -9.87
C GLY A 28 -16.94 8.90 -10.77
N GLN A 29 -17.27 8.70 -12.05
CA GLN A 29 -16.27 8.48 -13.09
C GLN A 29 -16.29 9.69 -14.03
N TYR A 30 -15.18 10.40 -14.13
CA TYR A 30 -14.97 11.32 -15.24
C TYR A 30 -14.74 10.49 -16.51
N ARG A 31 -15.57 10.71 -17.53
CA ARG A 31 -15.60 9.91 -18.77
C ARG A 31 -15.19 10.76 -19.99
N PRO A 32 -13.89 11.09 -20.14
CA PRO A 32 -13.42 11.88 -21.29
C PRO A 32 -13.36 11.07 -22.60
N LEU A 33 -13.49 9.74 -22.54
CA LEU A 33 -13.43 8.84 -23.68
C LEU A 33 -14.81 8.25 -23.98
N ARG A 34 -15.09 8.02 -25.26
CA ARG A 34 -16.27 7.26 -25.69
C ARG A 34 -16.05 5.78 -25.42
N GLU A 35 -17.13 5.02 -25.24
CA GLU A 35 -17.05 3.56 -25.02
C GLU A 35 -16.28 2.84 -26.14
N ALA A 36 -16.46 3.26 -27.40
CA ALA A 36 -15.70 2.72 -28.53
C ALA A 36 -14.18 2.96 -28.39
N ASP A 37 -13.77 4.10 -27.82
CA ASP A 37 -12.35 4.42 -27.60
C ASP A 37 -11.76 3.58 -26.46
N VAL A 38 -12.54 3.34 -25.40
CA VAL A 38 -12.18 2.43 -24.30
C VAL A 38 -11.96 1.01 -24.82
N LEU A 39 -12.89 0.50 -25.64
CA LEU A 39 -12.75 -0.82 -26.26
C LEU A 39 -11.52 -0.91 -27.17
N ARG A 40 -11.24 0.12 -27.97
CA ARG A 40 -10.02 0.17 -28.80
C ARG A 40 -8.75 0.11 -27.95
N ILE A 41 -8.68 0.85 -26.85
CA ILE A 41 -7.52 0.83 -25.93
C ILE A 41 -7.37 -0.55 -25.29
N HIS A 42 -8.47 -1.15 -24.83
CA HIS A 42 -8.45 -2.49 -24.24
C HIS A 42 -7.91 -3.54 -25.23
N GLN A 43 -8.43 -3.57 -26.46
CA GLN A 43 -7.96 -4.49 -27.49
C GLN A 43 -6.49 -4.26 -27.86
N ALA A 44 -6.04 -3.00 -27.96
CA ALA A 44 -4.64 -2.69 -28.20
C ALA A 44 -3.73 -3.17 -27.05
N ALA A 45 -4.17 -3.01 -25.79
CA ALA A 45 -3.42 -3.50 -24.63
C ALA A 45 -3.28 -5.03 -24.65
N LEU A 46 -4.36 -5.76 -24.97
CA LEU A 46 -4.31 -7.22 -25.12
C LEU A 46 -3.33 -7.65 -26.23
N GLN A 47 -3.37 -6.97 -27.38
CA GLN A 47 -2.42 -7.25 -28.48
C GLN A 47 -0.97 -7.01 -28.06
N VAL A 48 -0.68 -5.95 -27.29
CA VAL A 48 0.67 -5.69 -26.75
C VAL A 48 1.10 -6.81 -25.80
N LEU A 49 0.23 -7.22 -24.86
CA LEU A 49 0.54 -8.30 -23.93
C LEU A 49 0.76 -9.65 -24.62
N GLU A 50 0.04 -9.92 -25.70
CA GLU A 50 0.14 -11.18 -26.43
C GLU A 50 1.33 -11.21 -27.42
N ARG A 51 1.54 -10.13 -28.18
CA ARG A 51 2.57 -10.08 -29.23
C ARG A 51 3.91 -9.59 -28.74
N THR A 52 3.91 -8.57 -27.90
CA THR A 52 5.14 -7.98 -27.34
C THR A 52 5.50 -8.64 -26.01
N GLY A 53 4.52 -9.02 -25.19
CA GLY A 53 4.75 -9.64 -23.87
C GLY A 53 5.19 -8.66 -22.80
N VAL A 54 5.64 -9.18 -21.66
CA VAL A 54 6.20 -8.45 -20.51
C VAL A 54 7.54 -9.08 -20.16
N GLU A 55 8.55 -8.27 -19.88
CA GLU A 55 9.82 -8.77 -19.35
C GLU A 55 9.62 -9.21 -17.90
N VAL A 56 9.89 -10.49 -17.63
CA VAL A 56 9.84 -11.11 -16.32
C VAL A 56 11.17 -11.80 -16.10
N MET A 57 12.00 -11.32 -15.17
CA MET A 57 13.30 -11.93 -14.87
C MET A 57 13.17 -13.38 -14.38
N ALA A 58 14.25 -14.15 -14.46
CA ALA A 58 14.29 -15.54 -14.01
C ALA A 58 13.80 -15.64 -12.55
N SER A 59 12.65 -16.26 -12.36
CA SER A 59 11.91 -16.35 -11.11
C SER A 59 10.81 -17.41 -11.22
N GLU A 60 10.26 -17.82 -10.07
CA GLU A 60 9.10 -18.72 -9.98
C GLU A 60 7.88 -18.21 -10.75
N CYS A 61 7.75 -16.89 -10.94
CA CYS A 61 6.67 -16.27 -11.71
C CYS A 61 6.60 -16.82 -13.14
N ARG A 62 7.74 -17.13 -13.77
CA ARG A 62 7.75 -17.70 -15.13
C ARG A 62 7.08 -19.07 -15.18
N THR A 63 7.33 -19.90 -14.19
CA THR A 63 6.70 -21.23 -14.08
C THR A 63 5.20 -21.10 -13.86
N ILE A 64 4.77 -20.16 -13.02
CA ILE A 64 3.37 -19.86 -12.78
C ILE A 64 2.69 -19.39 -14.07
N PHE A 65 3.31 -18.45 -14.80
CA PHE A 65 2.80 -17.98 -16.09
C PHE A 65 2.71 -19.11 -17.12
N ALA A 66 3.75 -19.93 -17.26
CA ALA A 66 3.75 -21.08 -18.17
C ALA A 66 2.65 -22.09 -17.82
N ALA A 67 2.48 -22.42 -16.54
CA ALA A 67 1.43 -23.32 -16.06
C ALA A 67 0.02 -22.77 -16.32
N ALA A 68 -0.14 -21.45 -16.32
CA ALA A 68 -1.38 -20.77 -16.68
C ALA A 68 -1.59 -20.59 -18.20
N GLY A 69 -0.70 -21.14 -19.04
CA GLY A 69 -0.81 -21.12 -20.51
C GLY A 69 -0.12 -19.95 -21.20
N ALA A 70 0.66 -19.14 -20.49
CA ALA A 70 1.47 -18.09 -21.11
C ALA A 70 2.68 -18.68 -21.83
N ARG A 71 3.06 -18.10 -22.97
CA ARG A 71 4.31 -18.46 -23.65
C ARG A 71 5.47 -17.74 -22.94
N VAL A 72 6.49 -18.50 -22.54
CA VAL A 72 7.68 -17.94 -21.89
C VAL A 72 8.89 -18.09 -22.79
N ASP A 73 9.55 -16.98 -23.11
CA ASP A 73 10.85 -16.94 -23.76
C ASP A 73 11.91 -16.62 -22.71
N ALA A 74 12.61 -17.66 -22.25
CA ALA A 74 13.63 -17.52 -21.23
C ALA A 74 14.85 -16.73 -21.71
N SER A 75 15.16 -16.77 -23.02
CA SER A 75 16.32 -16.10 -23.61
C SER A 75 16.14 -14.58 -23.65
N LEU A 76 14.92 -14.12 -23.96
CA LEU A 76 14.54 -12.71 -23.98
C LEU A 76 13.99 -12.22 -22.64
N ASN A 77 13.97 -13.07 -21.61
CA ASN A 77 13.30 -12.82 -20.35
C ASN A 77 11.83 -12.38 -20.51
N ARG A 78 11.11 -12.90 -21.51
CA ARG A 78 9.78 -12.39 -21.90
C ARG A 78 8.67 -13.40 -21.61
N VAL A 79 7.53 -12.92 -21.14
CA VAL A 79 6.29 -13.67 -20.95
C VAL A 79 5.22 -13.04 -21.81
N TYR A 80 4.58 -13.83 -22.66
CA TYR A 80 3.52 -13.38 -23.56
C TYR A 80 2.18 -13.90 -23.04
N LEU A 81 1.24 -12.99 -22.80
CA LEU A 81 -0.03 -13.28 -22.14
C LEU A 81 -1.15 -13.29 -23.19
N PRO A 82 -1.76 -14.45 -23.48
CA PRO A 82 -2.91 -14.51 -24.40
C PRO A 82 -4.09 -13.68 -23.89
N ALA A 83 -4.86 -13.08 -24.79
CA ALA A 83 -6.04 -12.29 -24.43
C ALA A 83 -7.02 -13.06 -23.52
N ALA A 84 -7.30 -14.32 -23.85
CA ALA A 84 -8.18 -15.19 -23.07
C ALA A 84 -7.71 -15.40 -21.62
N MET A 85 -6.39 -15.46 -21.39
CA MET A 85 -5.81 -15.57 -20.05
C MET A 85 -6.08 -14.30 -19.23
N VAL A 86 -5.87 -13.12 -19.83
CA VAL A 86 -6.11 -11.83 -19.18
C VAL A 86 -7.60 -11.65 -18.88
N GLU A 87 -8.47 -11.94 -19.84
CA GLU A 87 -9.92 -11.85 -19.66
C GLU A 87 -10.44 -12.82 -18.60
N HIS A 88 -9.92 -14.05 -18.55
CA HIS A 88 -10.25 -15.01 -17.50
C HIS A 88 -9.82 -14.49 -16.12
N ALA A 89 -8.59 -13.97 -16.00
CA ALA A 89 -8.09 -13.40 -14.76
C ALA A 89 -8.97 -12.23 -14.25
N LEU A 90 -9.44 -11.35 -15.15
CA LEU A 90 -10.35 -10.25 -14.80
C LEU A 90 -11.72 -10.74 -14.31
N LYS A 91 -12.22 -11.86 -14.85
CA LYS A 91 -13.50 -12.46 -14.44
C LYS A 91 -13.43 -13.08 -13.04
N VAL A 92 -12.32 -13.71 -12.68
CA VAL A 92 -12.15 -14.38 -11.36
C VAL A 92 -11.54 -13.46 -10.30
N ALA A 93 -11.11 -12.26 -10.66
CA ALA A 93 -10.57 -11.28 -9.73
C ALA A 93 -11.60 -10.92 -8.65
N ASN A 94 -11.12 -10.72 -7.42
CA ASN A 94 -11.98 -10.25 -6.33
C ASN A 94 -12.22 -8.74 -6.46
N HIS A 95 -13.49 -8.36 -6.63
CA HIS A 95 -13.92 -6.96 -6.75
C HIS A 95 -14.47 -6.35 -5.44
N ASP A 96 -14.50 -7.13 -4.35
CA ASP A 96 -14.86 -6.67 -3.00
C ASP A 96 -13.75 -7.05 -2.01
N VAL A 97 -12.86 -6.09 -1.73
CA VAL A 97 -11.71 -6.27 -0.83
C VAL A 97 -11.89 -5.36 0.38
N VAL A 98 -11.67 -5.89 1.59
CA VAL A 98 -11.73 -5.10 2.83
C VAL A 98 -10.34 -4.92 3.41
N LEU A 99 -9.81 -3.71 3.43
CA LEU A 99 -8.56 -3.41 4.12
C LEU A 99 -8.86 -3.16 5.61
N TYR A 100 -8.51 -4.11 6.47
CA TYR A 100 -8.85 -4.02 7.89
C TYR A 100 -7.97 -3.00 8.62
N SER A 101 -8.52 -2.21 9.54
CA SER A 101 -7.77 -1.48 10.55
C SER A 101 -7.39 -2.41 11.70
N ARG A 102 -6.46 -1.98 12.54
CA ARG A 102 -6.02 -2.77 13.70
C ARG A 102 -7.09 -2.86 14.78
N ASP A 103 -7.90 -1.82 14.92
CA ASP A 103 -8.96 -1.70 15.92
C ASP A 103 -10.38 -1.98 15.38
N GLY A 104 -10.52 -2.26 14.09
CA GLY A 104 -11.80 -2.48 13.40
C GLY A 104 -12.68 -1.24 13.23
N ARG A 105 -12.20 -0.04 13.59
CA ARG A 105 -13.00 1.21 13.51
C ARG A 105 -12.88 1.93 12.18
N SER A 106 -11.85 1.63 11.41
CA SER A 106 -11.49 2.33 10.17
C SER A 106 -11.21 1.37 9.02
N ASP A 107 -11.93 0.23 9.00
CA ASP A 107 -11.89 -0.73 7.90
C ASP A 107 -12.32 -0.06 6.58
N LEU A 108 -11.60 -0.35 5.50
CA LEU A 108 -11.86 0.23 4.18
C LEU A 108 -12.44 -0.82 3.25
N HIS A 109 -13.70 -0.62 2.84
CA HIS A 109 -14.34 -1.44 1.82
C HIS A 109 -13.99 -0.91 0.43
N LEU A 110 -13.10 -1.62 -0.27
CA LEU A 110 -12.71 -1.37 -1.65
C LEU A 110 -13.68 -2.11 -2.58
N ARG A 111 -14.81 -1.46 -2.83
CA ARG A 111 -15.85 -1.94 -3.73
C ARG A 111 -16.52 -0.78 -4.44
N ASP A 112 -17.14 -1.08 -5.57
CA ASP A 112 -17.91 -0.14 -6.38
C ASP A 112 -17.10 1.14 -6.72
N LYS A 113 -17.61 2.30 -6.32
CA LYS A 113 -17.02 3.63 -6.56
C LYS A 113 -16.56 4.30 -5.27
N ARG A 114 -16.31 3.53 -4.21
CA ARG A 114 -15.92 4.08 -2.91
C ARG A 114 -14.52 4.66 -2.97
N VAL A 115 -14.39 5.92 -2.58
CA VAL A 115 -13.11 6.64 -2.58
C VAL A 115 -12.49 6.62 -1.18
N HIS A 116 -11.20 6.27 -1.14
CA HIS A 116 -10.41 6.29 0.08
C HIS A 116 -9.12 7.09 -0.13
N LEU A 117 -8.80 7.94 0.82
CA LEU A 117 -7.61 8.78 0.81
C LEU A 117 -6.59 8.19 1.76
N GLY A 118 -5.33 8.23 1.38
CA GLY A 118 -4.23 7.78 2.23
C GLY A 118 -2.98 8.58 1.92
N THR A 119 -1.98 8.41 2.77
CA THR A 119 -0.64 8.87 2.44
C THR A 119 -0.07 8.07 1.26
N GLY A 120 1.14 8.42 0.81
CA GLY A 120 1.82 7.65 -0.21
C GLY A 120 3.21 8.20 -0.50
N GLY A 121 3.91 7.53 -1.41
CA GLY A 121 5.26 7.93 -1.83
C GLY A 121 6.34 7.03 -1.25
N ALA A 122 7.54 7.59 -1.17
CA ALA A 122 8.76 6.99 -0.62
C ALA A 122 9.84 8.08 -0.58
N ALA A 123 9.49 9.27 -0.08
CA ALA A 123 10.44 10.38 -0.06
C ALA A 123 11.64 10.03 0.83
N VAL A 124 12.83 10.41 0.40
CA VAL A 124 14.10 10.18 1.14
C VAL A 124 14.54 11.41 1.94
N HIS A 125 13.81 12.52 1.79
CA HIS A 125 14.02 13.75 2.53
C HIS A 125 12.71 14.28 3.10
N VAL A 126 12.79 15.00 4.20
CA VAL A 126 11.70 15.73 4.85
C VAL A 126 12.12 17.17 5.12
N LEU A 127 11.13 18.05 5.18
CA LEU A 127 11.31 19.41 5.65
C LEU A 127 11.25 19.40 7.17
N ASP A 128 12.33 19.85 7.80
CA ASP A 128 12.38 20.07 9.24
C ASP A 128 11.54 21.30 9.60
N LEU A 129 10.53 21.15 10.45
CA LEU A 129 9.54 22.21 10.73
C LEU A 129 10.09 23.33 11.63
N GLU A 130 11.17 23.08 12.38
CA GLU A 130 11.78 24.07 13.27
C GLU A 130 12.76 24.95 12.50
N SER A 131 13.65 24.33 11.72
CA SER A 131 14.70 25.02 10.97
C SER A 131 14.28 25.44 9.55
N GLY A 132 13.26 24.80 8.97
CA GLY A 132 12.89 24.96 7.58
C GLY A 132 13.88 24.31 6.59
N ALA A 133 14.86 23.55 7.08
CA ALA A 133 15.86 22.91 6.25
C ALA A 133 15.37 21.55 5.71
N LEU A 134 15.83 21.18 4.52
CA LEU A 134 15.67 19.83 3.99
C LEU A 134 16.70 18.90 4.64
N ARG A 135 16.25 17.77 5.19
CA ARG A 135 17.13 16.72 5.75
C ARG A 135 16.70 15.34 5.31
N GLU A 136 17.59 14.34 5.46
CA GLU A 136 17.20 12.94 5.26
C GLU A 136 16.07 12.54 6.22
N SER A 137 15.19 11.67 5.74
CA SER A 137 14.11 11.12 6.55
C SER A 137 14.62 9.99 7.45
N HIS A 138 14.16 10.00 8.70
CA HIS A 138 14.50 9.03 9.73
C HIS A 138 13.30 8.13 10.06
N LEU A 139 13.56 7.02 10.75
CA LEU A 139 12.50 6.13 11.24
C LEU A 139 11.48 6.88 12.11
N ARG A 140 11.95 7.88 12.85
CA ARG A 140 11.11 8.74 13.68
C ARG A 140 10.06 9.52 12.86
N ASP A 141 10.43 9.97 11.66
CA ASP A 141 9.50 10.71 10.79
C ASP A 141 8.33 9.84 10.36
N LEU A 142 8.53 8.54 10.12
CA LEU A 142 7.43 7.61 9.88
C LEU A 142 6.47 7.57 11.07
N PHE A 143 7.00 7.46 12.28
CA PHE A 143 6.15 7.44 13.47
C PHE A 143 5.37 8.75 13.64
N ASP A 144 6.04 9.89 13.52
CA ASP A 144 5.41 11.20 13.74
C ASP A 144 4.35 11.52 12.67
N ILE A 145 4.63 11.21 11.40
CA ILE A 145 3.62 11.32 10.33
C ILE A 145 2.46 10.36 10.59
N GLY A 146 2.73 9.13 11.03
CA GLY A 146 1.69 8.17 11.37
C GLY A 146 0.79 8.65 12.52
N ARG A 147 1.35 9.28 13.56
CA ARG A 147 0.58 9.90 14.66
C ARG A 147 -0.30 11.03 14.16
N MET A 148 0.17 11.83 13.20
CA MET A 148 -0.63 12.86 12.56
C MET A 148 -1.78 12.24 11.76
N VAL A 149 -1.49 11.26 10.91
CA VAL A 149 -2.48 10.52 10.13
C VAL A 149 -3.55 9.89 11.03
N ASP A 150 -3.18 9.35 12.19
CA ASP A 150 -4.11 8.77 13.17
C ASP A 150 -5.19 9.77 13.61
N GLN A 151 -4.87 11.07 13.64
CA GLN A 151 -5.80 12.14 14.04
C GLN A 151 -6.55 12.78 12.85
N LEU A 152 -6.08 12.60 11.62
CA LEU A 152 -6.69 13.18 10.43
C LEU A 152 -7.88 12.34 9.94
N GLU A 153 -9.10 12.82 10.16
CA GLU A 153 -10.32 12.10 9.78
C GLU A 153 -10.53 11.96 8.26
N ASN A 154 -9.85 12.80 7.47
CA ASN A 154 -9.88 12.80 6.00
C ASN A 154 -8.81 11.90 5.36
N ILE A 155 -7.93 11.27 6.16
CA ILE A 155 -6.93 10.31 5.69
C ILE A 155 -7.30 8.94 6.27
N HIS A 156 -7.63 7.98 5.42
CA HIS A 156 -8.27 6.72 5.82
C HIS A 156 -7.29 5.56 5.98
N PHE A 157 -6.16 5.55 5.27
CA PHE A 157 -5.08 4.57 5.44
C PHE A 157 -3.70 5.22 5.47
N TYR A 158 -2.73 4.48 5.98
CA TYR A 158 -1.34 4.90 6.12
C TYR A 158 -0.43 4.06 5.21
N LEU A 159 -0.27 4.50 3.96
CA LEU A 159 0.78 3.98 3.08
C LEU A 159 2.07 4.73 3.39
N ARG A 160 3.12 3.98 3.76
CA ARG A 160 4.42 4.50 4.17
C ARG A 160 4.92 5.65 3.26
N PRO A 161 4.99 6.90 3.75
CA PRO A 161 5.27 8.07 2.91
C PRO A 161 6.76 8.37 2.69
N VAL A 162 7.63 7.93 3.61
CA VAL A 162 9.08 8.20 3.57
C VAL A 162 9.90 6.92 3.72
N VAL A 163 11.17 6.98 3.33
CA VAL A 163 12.14 5.89 3.51
C VAL A 163 13.06 6.27 4.67
N ALA A 164 13.10 5.50 5.74
CA ALA A 164 14.05 5.72 6.81
C ALA A 164 15.50 5.54 6.29
N ARG A 165 16.33 6.56 6.46
CA ARG A 165 17.73 6.61 6.00
C ARG A 165 18.74 6.32 7.12
N ASP A 166 18.26 6.35 8.36
CA ASP A 166 19.00 6.08 9.60
C ASP A 166 18.95 4.60 10.02
N VAL A 167 18.33 3.72 9.23
CA VAL A 167 18.20 2.28 9.50
C VAL A 167 18.93 1.48 8.42
N PRO A 168 19.76 0.48 8.77
CA PRO A 168 20.37 -0.42 7.80
C PRO A 168 19.32 -1.12 6.90
N ASN A 169 19.65 -1.35 5.63
CA ASN A 169 18.72 -1.94 4.65
C ASN A 169 18.13 -3.29 5.09
N ASP A 170 18.91 -4.11 5.80
CA ASP A 170 18.46 -5.43 6.26
C ASP A 170 17.41 -5.32 7.38
N ASP A 171 17.39 -4.23 8.14
CA ASP A 171 16.47 -4.00 9.24
C ASP A 171 15.33 -3.03 8.87
N LEU A 172 15.44 -2.40 7.70
CA LEU A 172 14.57 -1.31 7.26
C LEU A 172 13.09 -1.71 7.22
N ASP A 173 12.75 -2.83 6.57
CA ASP A 173 11.36 -3.22 6.34
C ASP A 173 10.63 -3.48 7.68
N LEU A 174 11.23 -4.29 8.56
CA LEU A 174 10.62 -4.65 9.85
C LEU A 174 10.45 -3.42 10.75
N ASN A 175 11.49 -2.58 10.87
CA ASN A 175 11.42 -1.36 11.66
C ASN A 175 10.41 -0.38 11.09
N THR A 176 10.33 -0.25 9.78
CA THR A 176 9.35 0.60 9.09
C THR A 176 7.93 0.17 9.42
N PHE A 177 7.60 -1.12 9.24
CA PHE A 177 6.26 -1.63 9.56
C PHE A 177 5.94 -1.50 11.05
N TYR A 178 6.91 -1.74 11.92
CA TYR A 178 6.75 -1.54 13.36
C TYR A 178 6.46 -0.08 13.72
N ALA A 179 7.25 0.87 13.18
CA ALA A 179 7.04 2.29 13.42
C ALA A 179 5.65 2.75 12.95
N CYS A 180 5.20 2.29 11.78
CA CYS A 180 3.86 2.57 11.27
C CYS A 180 2.77 1.98 12.19
N ALA A 181 2.93 0.72 12.64
CA ALA A 181 1.99 0.03 13.50
C ALA A 181 1.90 0.65 14.90
N ALA A 182 3.01 1.14 15.43
CA ALA A 182 3.04 1.87 16.69
C ALA A 182 2.37 3.25 16.57
N ALA A 183 2.40 3.85 15.38
CA ALA A 183 1.91 5.21 15.16
C ALA A 183 0.40 5.30 14.92
N THR A 184 -0.23 4.34 14.23
CA THR A 184 -1.67 4.41 13.95
C THR A 184 -2.39 3.08 14.12
N THR A 185 -3.70 3.17 14.31
CA THR A 185 -4.63 2.03 14.29
C THR A 185 -5.25 1.81 12.92
N LYS A 186 -5.12 2.77 11.99
CA LYS A 186 -5.61 2.66 10.60
C LYS A 186 -4.87 1.57 9.83
N HIS A 187 -5.42 1.17 8.69
CA HIS A 187 -4.78 0.21 7.81
C HIS A 187 -3.42 0.72 7.32
N ILE A 188 -2.39 -0.13 7.34
CA ILE A 188 -1.02 0.22 6.95
C ILE A 188 -0.67 -0.47 5.65
N MET A 189 -0.08 0.29 4.74
CA MET A 189 0.42 -0.22 3.47
C MET A 189 1.91 0.08 3.32
N GLY A 190 2.63 -0.83 2.68
CA GLY A 190 4.04 -0.66 2.38
C GLY A 190 4.52 -1.71 1.40
N GLY A 191 5.82 -1.72 1.16
CA GLY A 191 6.51 -2.77 0.43
C GLY A 191 7.72 -3.22 1.21
N CYS A 192 8.14 -4.46 0.98
CA CYS A 192 9.45 -4.92 1.41
C CYS A 192 10.46 -4.69 0.29
N TYR A 193 11.67 -4.27 0.64
CA TYR A 193 12.75 -4.19 -0.32
C TYR A 193 13.21 -5.59 -0.76
N TYR A 194 13.23 -6.54 0.19
CA TYR A 194 13.63 -7.92 -0.06
C TYR A 194 12.48 -8.91 0.09
N PRO A 195 12.32 -9.90 -0.83
CA PRO A 195 11.28 -10.93 -0.70
C PRO A 195 11.31 -11.70 0.62
N GLN A 196 12.50 -11.91 1.19
CA GLN A 196 12.68 -12.63 2.45
C GLN A 196 12.03 -11.90 3.63
N LYS A 197 11.93 -10.57 3.56
CA LYS A 197 11.35 -9.74 4.62
C LYS A 197 9.83 -9.83 4.69
N VAL A 198 9.18 -10.33 3.63
CA VAL A 198 7.74 -10.62 3.64
C VAL A 198 7.37 -11.51 4.82
N ALA A 199 8.10 -12.61 5.04
CA ALA A 199 7.82 -13.53 6.14
C ALA A 199 8.03 -12.90 7.53
N GLU A 200 8.95 -11.95 7.67
CA GLU A 200 9.15 -11.19 8.91
C GLU A 200 7.99 -10.22 9.18
N VAL A 201 7.56 -9.47 8.16
CA VAL A 201 6.42 -8.55 8.25
C VAL A 201 5.11 -9.30 8.51
N PHE A 202 4.92 -10.47 7.90
CA PHE A 202 3.78 -11.36 8.20
C PHE A 202 3.79 -11.82 9.66
N ARG A 203 4.96 -12.19 10.20
CA ARG A 203 5.10 -12.56 11.62
C ARG A 203 4.78 -11.39 12.56
N LEU A 204 5.24 -10.18 12.24
CA LEU A 204 4.86 -8.97 12.97
C LEU A 204 3.34 -8.75 12.93
N GLY A 205 2.73 -8.89 11.75
CA GLY A 205 1.29 -8.78 11.58
C GLY A 205 0.51 -9.81 12.41
N ALA A 206 0.94 -11.07 12.41
CA ALA A 206 0.36 -12.13 13.22
C ALA A 206 0.47 -11.84 14.73
N LEU A 207 1.63 -11.36 15.18
CA LEU A 207 1.84 -10.94 16.57
C LEU A 207 0.89 -9.81 16.97
N LEU A 208 0.71 -8.81 16.10
CA LEU A 208 -0.19 -7.68 16.34
C LEU A 208 -1.67 -8.07 16.29
N ALA A 209 -2.03 -9.08 15.50
CA ALA A 209 -3.39 -9.60 15.42
C ALA A 209 -3.76 -10.49 16.62
N GLY A 210 -2.76 -11.07 17.31
CA GLY A 210 -2.94 -11.98 18.44
C GLY A 210 -2.63 -13.45 18.10
N SER A 211 -2.80 -13.84 16.84
CA SER A 211 -2.36 -15.16 16.33
C SER A 211 -2.26 -15.16 14.79
N ALA A 212 -1.58 -16.17 14.23
CA ALA A 212 -1.52 -16.38 12.78
C ALA A 212 -2.89 -16.69 12.18
N GLU A 213 -3.75 -17.41 12.90
CA GLU A 213 -5.12 -17.75 12.49
C GLU A 213 -6.00 -16.50 12.45
N GLN A 214 -5.91 -15.64 13.47
CA GLN A 214 -6.64 -14.37 13.51
C GLN A 214 -6.18 -13.42 12.40
N PHE A 215 -4.89 -13.43 12.11
CA PHE A 215 -4.32 -12.68 10.99
C PHE A 215 -4.78 -13.22 9.62
N ALA A 216 -4.80 -14.53 9.43
CA ALA A 216 -5.22 -15.18 8.20
C ALA A 216 -6.74 -15.11 7.95
N ALA A 217 -7.55 -15.15 9.02
CA ALA A 217 -9.00 -15.01 8.95
C ALA A 217 -9.40 -13.65 8.36
N ARG A 218 -8.56 -12.62 8.56
CA ARG A 218 -8.66 -11.33 7.89
C ARG A 218 -7.91 -11.42 6.55
N ARG A 219 -8.59 -11.89 5.50
CA ARG A 219 -8.03 -12.09 4.13
C ARG A 219 -7.17 -10.92 3.60
N SER A 220 -7.40 -9.71 4.09
CA SER A 220 -6.59 -8.50 3.82
C SER A 220 -6.17 -7.84 5.14
N SER A 221 -5.20 -8.49 5.79
CA SER A 221 -4.60 -8.11 7.09
C SER A 221 -4.39 -6.60 7.25
N PRO A 222 -4.33 -6.05 8.48
CA PRO A 222 -4.07 -4.63 8.72
C PRO A 222 -2.72 -4.11 8.22
N LEU A 223 -1.85 -5.02 7.78
CA LEU A 223 -0.66 -4.76 6.98
C LEU A 223 -0.88 -5.31 5.57
N THR A 224 -0.92 -4.44 4.56
CA THR A 224 -0.89 -4.86 3.15
C THR A 224 0.46 -4.55 2.52
N LEU A 225 1.09 -5.58 1.94
CA LEU A 225 2.23 -5.42 1.04
C LEU A 225 1.71 -5.13 -0.37
N ALA A 226 1.70 -3.87 -0.78
CA ALA A 226 0.97 -3.44 -1.98
C ALA A 226 1.82 -2.71 -3.04
N THR A 227 3.09 -2.41 -2.81
CA THR A 227 3.86 -1.67 -3.83
C THR A 227 4.50 -2.63 -4.84
N TRP A 228 3.79 -2.89 -5.94
CA TRP A 228 4.36 -3.48 -7.15
C TRP A 228 4.55 -2.36 -8.17
N SER A 229 5.78 -1.89 -8.35
CA SER A 229 6.10 -0.99 -9.45
C SER A 229 6.49 -1.81 -10.69
N ALA A 230 5.58 -1.90 -11.65
CA ALA A 230 5.99 -2.15 -13.01
C ALA A 230 6.73 -0.89 -13.49
N ARG A 231 8.01 -1.00 -13.86
CA ARG A 231 8.67 0.13 -14.53
C ARG A 231 7.92 0.37 -15.84
N CYS A 232 7.59 1.64 -16.11
CA CYS A 232 7.05 2.06 -17.40
C CYS A 232 7.89 1.40 -18.49
N VAL A 233 7.26 0.66 -19.40
CA VAL A 233 7.85 -0.34 -20.32
C VAL A 233 7.93 -1.77 -19.75
N LEU A 234 6.77 -2.33 -19.40
CA LEU A 234 6.50 -3.79 -19.39
C LEU A 234 7.60 -4.62 -18.72
N GLN A 235 8.12 -4.19 -17.57
CA GLN A 235 9.25 -4.83 -16.92
C GLN A 235 8.94 -5.12 -15.45
N TRP A 236 9.04 -6.39 -15.08
CA TRP A 236 8.96 -6.90 -13.71
C TRP A 236 10.35 -7.41 -13.31
N ARG A 237 11.01 -6.67 -12.41
CA ARG A 237 12.32 -7.05 -11.85
C ARG A 237 12.18 -7.43 -10.38
N ARG A 238 12.83 -8.52 -10.00
CA ARG A 238 13.34 -8.69 -8.64
C ARG A 238 14.43 -7.63 -8.42
N TRP A 239 14.34 -6.83 -7.37
CA TRP A 239 15.41 -5.90 -6.98
C TRP A 239 16.69 -6.73 -6.83
N ARG A 240 17.68 -6.48 -7.69
CA ARG A 240 19.00 -7.11 -7.61
C ARG A 240 19.82 -6.33 -6.58
N ARG A 241 20.61 -7.10 -5.83
CA ARG A 241 21.57 -6.65 -4.81
C ARG A 241 22.40 -5.46 -5.26
#